data_AF-A0A2R6MEX9-F1
#
_entry.id   AF-A0A2R6MEX9-F1
#
_cell.length_a   1.000
_cell.length_b   1.000
_cell.length_c   1.000
_cell.angle_alpha   90.00
_cell.angle_beta   90.00
_cell.angle_gamma   90.00
#
_symmetry.space_group_name_H-M   'P 1'
#
loop_
_entity.id
_entity.type
_entity.pdbx_description
1 polymer ?
#
loop_
_entity_poly.entity_id
_entity_poly.type
_entity_poly.pdbx_seq_one_letter_code
_entity_poly.pdbx_strand_id
1 'polypeptide(L)' 'MIQSVDRAIAEVERKIESGRIRDSEREKVRIKRKRALGYLLRTKRKILRDKELEEMWEIIEDLQDELDNDT' A
#
# COMPACT_ATOMS: atom_id res chain seq x y z
N MET A 1 3.26 -7.66 6.53
CA MET A 1 1.97 -7.16 5.96
C MET A 1 2.14 -6.51 4.58
N ILE A 2 3.07 -5.56 4.42
CA ILE A 2 3.29 -4.84 3.14
C ILE A 2 3.57 -5.79 1.95
N GLN A 3 4.40 -6.82 2.14
CA GLN A 3 4.69 -7.84 1.13
C GLN A 3 3.44 -8.60 0.64
N SER A 4 2.44 -8.79 1.49
CA SER A 4 1.19 -9.43 1.09
C SER A 4 0.33 -8.50 0.24
N VAL A 5 0.33 -7.19 0.54
CA VAL A 5 -0.31 -6.17 -0.29
C VAL A 5 0.38 -6.06 -1.64
N ASP A 6 1.71 -6.09 -1.68
CA ASP A 6 2.49 -6.05 -2.92
C ASP A 6 2.18 -7.26 -3.82
N ARG A 7 2.15 -8.47 -3.25
CA ARG A 7 1.74 -9.67 -4.00
C ARG A 7 0.32 -9.56 -4.55
N ALA A 8 -0.61 -9.02 -3.77
CA ALA A 8 -1.99 -8.82 -4.22
C ALA A 8 -2.09 -7.77 -5.34
N ILE A 9 -1.30 -6.69 -5.28
CA ILE A 9 -1.24 -5.67 -6.33
C ILE A 9 -0.77 -6.31 -7.64
N ALA A 10 0.37 -7.00 -7.63
CA ALA A 10 0.94 -7.64 -8.81
C ALA A 10 -0.03 -8.67 -9.45
N GLU A 11 -0.72 -9.44 -8.62
CA GLU A 11 -1.73 -10.41 -9.06
C GLU A 11 -2.92 -9.72 -9.75
N VAL A 12 -3.40 -8.60 -9.20
CA VAL A 12 -4.52 -7.84 -9.77
C VAL A 12 -4.12 -7.15 -11.06
N GLU A 13 -2.92 -6.58 -11.15
CA GLU A 13 -2.37 -5.97 -12.37
C GLU A 13 -2.29 -7.00 -13.50
N ARG A 14 -1.69 -8.18 -13.25
CA ARG A 14 -1.64 -9.27 -14.23
C ARG A 14 -3.03 -9.65 -14.73
N LYS A 15 -4.01 -9.75 -13.83
CA LYS A 15 -5.41 -10.10 -14.15
C LYS A 15 -6.14 -8.99 -14.93
N ILE A 16 -5.72 -7.74 -14.82
CA ILE A 16 -6.25 -6.63 -15.62
C ILE A 16 -5.64 -6.69 -17.02
N GLU A 17 -4.33 -6.87 -17.13
CA GLU A 17 -3.61 -6.87 -18.41
C GLU A 17 -4.01 -8.04 -19.31
N SER A 18 -4.08 -9.26 -18.76
CA SER A 18 -4.39 -10.48 -19.52
C SER A 18 -5.83 -10.53 -20.05
N GLY A 19 -6.73 -9.71 -19.53
CA GLY A 19 -8.16 -9.82 -19.82
C GLY A 19 -8.66 -9.09 -21.07
N ARG A 20 -7.85 -8.80 -22.11
CA ARG A 20 -8.31 -8.04 -23.30
C ARG A 20 -9.45 -8.80 -24.01
N ILE A 21 -10.72 -8.48 -23.71
CA ILE A 21 -11.87 -9.05 -24.42
C ILE A 21 -12.93 -7.97 -24.67
N ARG A 22 -13.47 -7.90 -25.90
CA ARG A 22 -14.73 -7.24 -26.27
C ARG A 22 -15.94 -8.05 -25.74
N ASP A 23 -15.98 -8.31 -24.45
CA ASP A 23 -17.06 -9.05 -23.77
C ASP A 23 -17.49 -8.20 -22.58
N SER A 24 -18.77 -7.84 -22.54
CA SER A 24 -19.32 -6.93 -21.55
C SER A 24 -19.24 -7.47 -20.11
N GLU A 25 -19.35 -8.79 -19.92
CA GLU A 25 -19.18 -9.42 -18.60
C GLU A 25 -17.71 -9.41 -18.18
N ARG A 26 -16.78 -9.64 -19.12
CA ARG A 26 -15.35 -9.52 -18.84
C ARG A 26 -14.94 -8.07 -18.54
N GLU A 27 -15.57 -7.08 -19.16
CA GLU A 27 -15.34 -5.66 -18.86
C GLU A 27 -15.85 -5.27 -17.45
N LYS A 28 -17.03 -5.75 -17.04
CA LYS A 28 -17.52 -5.55 -15.66
C LYS A 28 -16.54 -6.12 -14.62
N VAL A 29 -16.01 -7.32 -14.87
CA VAL A 29 -15.00 -7.94 -14.00
C VAL A 29 -13.71 -7.12 -13.97
N ARG A 30 -13.27 -6.57 -15.11
CA ARG A 30 -12.09 -5.69 -15.19
C ARG A 30 -12.29 -4.40 -14.38
N ILE A 31 -13.46 -3.77 -14.44
CA ILE A 31 -13.79 -2.59 -13.62
C ILE A 31 -13.69 -2.93 -12.12
N LYS A 32 -14.24 -4.08 -11.69
CA LYS A 32 -14.12 -4.54 -10.30
C LYS A 32 -12.67 -4.72 -9.88
N ARG A 33 -11.82 -5.30 -10.75
CA ARG A 33 -10.37 -5.43 -10.50
C ARG A 33 -9.66 -4.08 -10.40
N LYS A 34 -9.97 -3.12 -11.28
CA LYS A 34 -9.43 -1.74 -11.20
C LYS A 34 -9.81 -1.07 -9.88
N ARG A 35 -11.05 -1.26 -9.41
CA ARG A 35 -11.48 -0.77 -8.08
C ARG A 35 -10.70 -1.43 -6.95
N ALA A 36 -10.54 -2.75 -7.01
CA ALA A 36 -9.73 -3.51 -6.04
C ALA A 36 -8.27 -3.02 -6.01
N LEU A 37 -7.66 -2.81 -7.17
CA LEU A 37 -6.32 -2.23 -7.29
C LEU A 37 -6.23 -0.87 -6.58
N GLY A 38 -7.20 0.01 -6.82
CA GLY A 38 -7.27 1.30 -6.13
C GLY A 38 -7.35 1.17 -4.60
N TYR A 39 -8.09 0.18 -4.08
CA TYR A 39 -8.11 -0.09 -2.65
C TYR A 39 -6.75 -0.58 -2.14
N LEU A 40 -6.13 -1.53 -2.83
CA LEU A 40 -4.81 -2.07 -2.45
C LEU A 40 -3.72 -0.99 -2.42
N LEU A 41 -3.70 -0.10 -3.42
CA LEU A 41 -2.75 1.01 -3.48
C LEU A 41 -2.95 1.99 -2.32
N ARG A 42 -4.20 2.32 -1.97
CA ARG A 42 -4.50 3.15 -0.79
C ARG A 42 -4.03 2.49 0.50
N THR A 43 -4.26 1.19 0.64
CA THR A 43 -3.80 0.41 1.80
C THR A 43 -2.27 0.43 1.89
N LYS A 44 -1.56 0.20 0.79
CA LYS A 44 -0.09 0.27 0.76
C LYS A 44 0.41 1.65 1.21
N ARG A 45 -0.17 2.72 0.68
CA ARG A 45 0.18 4.10 1.08
C ARG A 45 -0.11 4.38 2.55
N LYS A 46 -1.16 3.80 3.13
CA LYS A 46 -1.43 3.91 4.56
C LYS A 46 -0.33 3.23 5.37
N ILE A 47 -0.02 1.97 5.06
CA ILE A 47 1.00 1.19 5.76
C ILE A 47 2.37 1.89 5.72
N LEU A 48 2.75 2.45 4.57
CA LEU A 48 4.01 3.19 4.43
C LEU A 48 4.04 4.44 5.30
N ARG A 49 2.94 5.23 5.32
CA ARG A 49 2.85 6.42 6.19
C ARG A 49 2.85 6.06 7.67
N ASP A 50 2.19 4.98 8.04
CA ASP A 50 2.16 4.53 9.43
C ASP A 50 3.59 4.13 9.88
N LYS A 51 4.38 3.50 8.99
CA LYS A 51 5.80 3.16 9.23
C LYS A 51 6.71 4.39 9.30
N GLU A 52 6.56 5.34 8.37
CA GLU A 52 7.30 6.61 8.40
C GLU A 52 7.00 7.40 9.69
N LEU A 53 5.74 7.37 10.15
CA LEU A 53 5.35 8.03 11.39
C LEU A 53 5.98 7.36 12.62
N GLU A 54 6.02 6.03 12.66
CA GLU A 54 6.71 5.27 13.71
C GLU A 54 8.20 5.63 13.78
N GLU A 55 8.90 5.62 12.63
CA GLU A 55 10.31 6.02 12.55
C GLU A 55 10.55 7.47 13.00
N MET A 56 9.64 8.40 12.66
CA MET A 56 9.73 9.78 13.13
C MET A 56 9.57 9.90 14.65
N TRP A 57 8.71 9.09 15.27
CA TRP A 57 8.54 9.08 16.72
C TRP A 57 9.77 8.53 17.43
N GLU A 58 10.35 7.44 16.92
CA GLU A 58 11.60 6.88 17.45
C GLU A 58 12.72 7.94 17.46
N ILE A 59 12.90 8.66 16.35
CA ILE A 59 13.89 9.75 16.27
C ILE A 59 13.61 10.88 17.26
N ILE A 60 12.34 11.24 17.48
CA ILE A 60 11.99 12.28 18.45
C ILE A 60 12.32 11.84 19.88
N GLU A 61 12.02 10.58 20.21
CA GLU A 61 12.32 9.99 21.52
C GLU A 61 13.83 9.96 21.76
N ASP A 62 14.62 9.49 20.79
CA ASP A 62 16.09 9.49 20.87
C ASP A 62 16.66 10.90 21.10
N LEU A 63 16.14 11.91 20.38
CA LEU A 63 16.59 13.30 20.54
C LEU A 63 16.18 13.91 21.89
N GLN A 64 15.02 13.52 22.43
CA GLN A 64 14.58 13.95 23.76
C GLN A 64 15.46 13.35 24.84
N ASP A 65 15.77 12.05 24.73
CA ASP A 65 16.69 11.37 25.63
C ASP A 65 18.10 11.97 25.58
N GLU A 66 18.62 12.29 24.39
CA GLU A 66 19.89 13.00 24.25
C GLU A 66 19.89 14.36 24.97
N LEU A 67 18.82 15.15 24.81
CA LEU A 67 18.68 16.47 25.44
C LEU A 67 18.57 16.38 26.97
N ASP A 68 17.81 15.41 27.48
CA ASP A 68 17.62 15.18 28.92
C ASP A 68 18.89 14.64 29.58
N ASN A 69 19.72 13.88 28.86
CA ASN A 69 21.00 13.37 29.37
C ASN A 69 22.14 14.43 29.33
N ASP A 70 22.04 15.46 28.49
CA ASP A 70 23.00 16.57 28.40
C ASP A 70 22.73 17.72 29.39
N THR A 71 21.62 17.67 30.15
CA THR A 71 21.20 18.68 31.15
C THR A 71 21.41 18.20 32.59
#